data_AF-C5ZWL2-F1
#
_entry.id   AF-C5ZWL2-F1
#
_cell.length_a   1.000
_cell.length_b   1.000
_cell.length_c   1.000
_cell.angle_alpha   90.00
_cell.angle_beta   90.00
_cell.angle_gamma   90.00
#
_symmetry.space_group_name_H-M   'P 1'
#
loop_
_entity.id
_entity.type
_entity.pdbx_description
1 polymer ?
#
loop_
_entity_poly.entity_id
_entity_poly.type
_entity_poly.pdbx_seq_one_letter_code
_entity_poly.pdbx_strand_id
1 'polypeptide(L)'
;MQNYKIFGESCSPHFIPKELLTPFSVIGNQNHWQEAIDYTFATLREHQRIQSLLLIFFSHLDSLLIPNQQKLTEILKNGCKIYFFVSKDSFSFEECNYLSQFGLVIAF
;
A
#
# COMPACT_ATOMS: atom_id res chain seq x y z
N MET A 1 16.21 16.09 -2.39
CA MET A 1 15.12 15.96 -3.39
C MET A 1 14.27 14.78 -3.00
N GLN A 2 12.95 14.93 -3.00
CA GLN A 2 12.02 13.86 -2.67
C GLN A 2 11.95 12.93 -3.89
N ASN A 3 12.43 11.70 -3.74
CA ASN A 3 12.65 10.82 -4.89
C ASN A 3 11.47 9.85 -5.14
N TYR A 4 10.39 9.89 -4.37
CA TYR A 4 9.24 8.99 -4.49
C TYR A 4 7.96 9.75 -4.88
N LYS A 5 7.00 9.06 -5.47
CA LYS A 5 5.69 9.63 -5.84
C LYS A 5 4.77 9.63 -4.62
N ILE A 6 4.01 10.72 -4.42
CA ILE A 6 3.02 10.84 -3.34
C ILE A 6 1.68 11.26 -3.94
N PHE A 7 0.61 10.65 -3.45
CA PHE A 7 -0.78 11.01 -3.71
C PHE A 7 -1.43 11.48 -2.39
N GLY A 8 -1.87 12.73 -2.36
CA GLY A 8 -2.44 13.41 -1.19
C GLY A 8 -1.48 14.37 -0.46
N GLU A 9 -2.04 15.24 0.40
CA GLU A 9 -1.27 16.25 1.15
C GLU A 9 -0.28 15.61 2.15
N SER A 10 0.88 16.25 2.26
CA SER A 10 2.17 15.62 2.53
C SER A 10 2.59 15.63 4.00
N CYS A 11 2.54 14.46 4.63
CA CYS A 11 3.56 14.01 5.57
C CYS A 11 4.01 12.62 5.13
N SER A 12 5.25 12.46 4.68
CA SER A 12 5.86 11.13 4.59
C SER A 12 5.79 10.52 5.99
N PRO A 13 5.07 9.42 6.18
CA PRO A 13 4.81 8.99 7.53
C PRO A 13 6.09 8.49 8.17
N HIS A 14 6.43 9.07 9.31
CA HIS A 14 7.64 8.76 10.07
C HIS A 14 7.76 7.28 10.46
N PHE A 15 6.65 6.54 10.44
CA PHE A 15 6.61 5.13 10.77
C PHE A 15 7.04 4.22 9.60
N ILE A 16 7.17 4.73 8.37
CA ILE A 16 7.71 3.94 7.26
C ILE A 16 9.23 3.81 7.43
N PRO A 17 9.79 2.59 7.51
CA PRO A 17 11.23 2.38 7.48
C PRO A 17 11.85 3.01 6.22
N LYS A 18 12.89 3.82 6.40
CA LYS A 18 13.52 4.57 5.29
C LYS A 18 14.10 3.63 4.23
N GLU A 19 14.46 2.41 4.63
CA GLU A 19 14.97 1.34 3.79
C GLU A 19 13.96 0.87 2.73
N LEU A 20 12.66 1.11 2.97
CA LEU A 20 11.58 0.81 2.02
C LEU A 20 11.28 1.99 1.07
N LEU A 21 11.87 3.17 1.33
CA LEU A 21 11.69 4.37 0.53
C LEU A 21 12.79 4.47 -0.52
N THR A 22 12.45 4.14 -1.77
CA THR A 22 13.33 4.20 -2.93
C THR A 22 12.82 5.26 -3.92
N PRO A 23 13.60 5.58 -4.96
CA PRO A 23 13.12 6.45 -6.04
C PRO A 23 11.87 5.94 -6.79
N PHE A 24 11.48 4.69 -6.54
CA PHE A 24 10.38 4.01 -7.20
C PHE A 24 9.17 3.82 -6.26
N SER A 25 9.25 4.30 -5.02
CA SER A 25 8.15 4.17 -4.07
C SER A 25 6.97 5.07 -4.44
N VAL A 26 5.74 4.62 -4.13
CA VAL A 26 4.49 5.30 -4.47
C VAL A 26 3.59 5.39 -3.23
N ILE A 27 3.59 6.51 -2.55
CA ILE A 27 2.85 6.69 -1.28
C ILE A 27 1.46 7.25 -1.56
N GLY A 28 0.41 6.69 -0.98
CA GLY A 28 -0.94 7.29 -0.96
C GLY A 28 -1.39 7.62 0.46
N ASN A 29 -2.26 8.61 0.61
CA ASN A 29 -3.01 8.78 1.86
C ASN A 29 -4.40 8.13 1.76
N GLN A 30 -5.17 8.12 2.86
CA GLN A 30 -6.51 7.50 2.91
C GLN A 30 -7.47 7.98 1.83
N ASN A 31 -7.35 9.23 1.38
CA ASN A 31 -8.28 9.79 0.39
C ASN A 31 -7.84 9.51 -1.05
N HIS A 32 -6.56 9.21 -1.27
CA HIS A 32 -5.97 9.05 -2.61
C HIS A 32 -5.31 7.68 -2.82
N TRP A 33 -5.63 6.72 -1.97
CA TRP A 33 -5.07 5.37 -2.03
C TRP A 33 -5.34 4.66 -3.35
N GLN A 34 -6.53 4.88 -3.91
CA GLN A 34 -6.96 4.27 -5.16
C GLN A 34 -6.12 4.78 -6.32
N GLU A 35 -5.83 6.08 -6.36
CA GLU A 35 -4.92 6.69 -7.34
C GLU A 35 -3.50 6.12 -7.22
N ALA A 36 -3.03 5.90 -6.00
CA ALA A 36 -1.72 5.33 -5.75
C ALA A 36 -1.61 3.85 -6.18
N ILE A 37 -2.67 3.05 -5.99
CA ILE A 37 -2.78 1.69 -6.54
C ILE A 37 -2.78 1.72 -8.06
N ASP A 38 -3.65 2.55 -8.65
CA ASP A 38 -3.85 2.60 -10.09
C ASP A 38 -2.57 3.05 -10.81
N TYR A 39 -1.87 4.06 -10.26
CA TYR A 39 -0.56 4.48 -10.74
C TYR A 39 0.48 3.36 -10.63
N THR A 40 0.56 2.68 -9.49
CA THR A 40 1.48 1.55 -9.28
C THR A 40 1.26 0.46 -10.33
N PHE A 41 0.00 0.08 -10.54
CA PHE A 41 -0.36 -0.97 -11.47
C PHE A 41 -0.08 -0.60 -12.93
N ALA A 42 -0.43 0.62 -13.35
CA ALA A 42 -0.13 1.12 -14.69
C ALA A 42 1.38 1.10 -14.95
N THR A 43 2.17 1.60 -13.99
CA THR A 43 3.63 1.67 -14.11
C THR A 43 4.26 0.26 -14.13
N LEU A 44 3.74 -0.70 -13.33
CA LEU A 44 4.22 -2.10 -13.31
C LEU A 44 4.03 -2.77 -14.67
N ARG A 45 2.87 -2.57 -15.30
CA ARG A 45 2.57 -3.09 -16.65
C ARG A 45 3.53 -2.53 -17.70
N GLU A 46 3.91 -1.26 -17.56
CA GLU A 46 4.73 -0.56 -18.55
C GLU A 46 6.23 -0.87 -18.42
N HIS A 47 6.77 -0.98 -17.19
CA HIS A 47 8.21 -0.92 -16.96
C HIS A 47 8.85 -2.15 -16.28
N GLN A 48 8.10 -3.19 -15.90
CA GLN A 48 8.57 -4.46 -15.29
C GLN A 48 9.48 -4.36 -14.04
N ARG A 49 9.75 -3.16 -13.51
CA ARG A 49 10.63 -2.98 -12.35
C ARG A 49 10.14 -1.82 -11.50
N ILE A 50 9.34 -2.12 -10.49
CA ILE A 50 9.08 -1.15 -9.43
C ILE A 50 9.16 -1.86 -8.08
N GLN A 51 10.07 -1.40 -7.23
CA GLN A 51 9.89 -1.52 -5.79
C GLN A 51 8.91 -0.43 -5.36
N SER A 52 7.62 -0.66 -5.60
CA SER A 52 6.56 0.25 -5.15
C SER A 52 6.28 -0.01 -3.67
N LEU A 53 6.67 0.92 -2.81
CA LEU A 53 6.08 0.99 -1.48
C LEU A 53 4.79 1.79 -1.57
N LEU A 54 3.66 1.08 -1.48
CA LEU A 54 2.34 1.67 -1.37
C LEU A 54 1.94 1.75 0.09
N LEU A 55 1.83 2.97 0.58
CA LEU A 55 1.20 3.23 1.85
C LEU A 55 -0.27 3.54 1.61
N ILE A 56 -1.15 2.91 2.36
CA ILE A 56 -2.55 3.28 2.43
C ILE A 56 -2.97 3.27 3.89
N PHE A 57 -3.61 4.37 4.30
CA PHE A 57 -4.30 4.44 5.57
C PHE A 57 -5.77 4.10 5.34
N PHE A 58 -6.25 3.05 5.98
CA PHE A 58 -7.66 2.73 6.02
C PHE A 58 -8.10 2.74 7.48
N SER A 59 -9.32 3.21 7.74
CA SER A 59 -9.91 3.16 9.08
C SER A 59 -10.49 1.79 9.40
N HIS A 60 -11.03 1.06 8.42
CA HIS A 60 -11.56 -0.31 8.53
C HIS A 60 -11.45 -1.04 7.18
N LEU A 61 -11.62 -2.38 7.16
CA LEU A 61 -11.93 -3.11 5.94
C LEU A 61 -13.35 -2.74 5.49
N ASP A 62 -13.52 -1.54 4.93
CA ASP A 62 -14.79 -1.18 4.33
C ASP A 62 -15.11 -2.11 3.16
N SER A 63 -16.39 -2.17 2.78
CA SER A 63 -16.90 -2.89 1.61
C SER A 63 -16.21 -2.55 0.28
N LEU A 64 -15.31 -1.56 0.28
CA LEU A 64 -14.46 -1.12 -0.82
C LEU A 64 -13.19 -1.98 -1.00
N LEU A 65 -12.67 -2.64 0.04
CA LEU A 65 -11.44 -3.42 -0.09
C LEU A 65 -11.69 -4.80 -0.72
N ILE A 66 -12.87 -5.39 -0.48
CA ILE A 66 -13.31 -6.66 -1.08
C ILE A 66 -13.32 -6.60 -2.62
N PRO A 67 -13.92 -5.57 -3.29
CA PRO A 67 -13.79 -5.37 -4.73
C PRO A 67 -12.34 -5.25 -5.21
N ASN A 68 -11.44 -4.76 -4.36
CA ASN A 68 -10.04 -4.54 -4.69
C ASN A 68 -9.13 -5.75 -4.38
N GLN A 69 -9.69 -6.84 -3.85
CA GLN A 69 -9.01 -8.12 -3.68
C GLN A 69 -8.37 -8.58 -5.01
N GLN A 70 -9.06 -8.40 -6.13
CA GLN A 70 -8.51 -8.74 -7.45
C GLN A 70 -7.25 -7.92 -7.77
N LYS A 71 -7.25 -6.61 -7.52
CA LYS A 71 -6.09 -5.75 -7.76
C LYS A 71 -4.90 -6.12 -6.87
N LEU A 72 -5.13 -6.37 -5.58
CA LEU A 72 -4.08 -6.82 -4.65
C LEU A 72 -3.49 -8.18 -5.06
N THR A 73 -4.35 -9.10 -5.51
CA THR A 73 -3.92 -10.41 -6.02
C THR A 73 -3.07 -10.26 -7.29
N GLU A 74 -3.47 -9.38 -8.21
CA GLU A 74 -2.68 -9.12 -9.42
C GLU A 74 -1.32 -8.47 -9.10
N ILE A 75 -1.26 -7.55 -8.13
CA ILE A 75 0.01 -7.00 -7.64
C ILE A 75 0.93 -8.11 -7.12
N LEU A 76 0.40 -9.04 -6.32
CA LEU A 76 1.15 -10.20 -5.84
C LEU A 76 1.65 -11.11 -6.96
N LYS A 77 0.84 -11.39 -7.98
CA LYS A 77 1.25 -12.19 -9.14
C LYS A 77 2.42 -11.58 -9.90
N ASN A 78 2.59 -10.27 -9.83
CA ASN A 78 3.75 -9.56 -10.41
C ASN A 78 4.99 -9.58 -9.51
N GLY A 79 5.02 -10.41 -8.45
CA GLY A 79 6.18 -10.59 -7.57
C GLY A 79 6.40 -9.45 -6.57
N CYS A 80 5.42 -8.57 -6.40
CA CYS A 80 5.50 -7.45 -5.47
C CYS A 80 5.31 -7.92 -4.02
N LYS A 81 5.95 -7.22 -3.07
CA LYS A 81 5.72 -7.41 -1.64
C LYS A 81 4.81 -6.29 -1.13
N ILE A 82 3.76 -6.66 -0.42
CA ILE A 82 2.80 -5.72 0.16
C ILE A 82 3.01 -5.70 1.68
N TYR A 83 3.04 -4.49 2.25
CA TYR A 83 3.15 -4.25 3.69
C TYR A 83 1.96 -3.41 4.13
N PHE A 84 1.23 -3.90 5.12
CA PHE A 84 0.11 -3.18 5.73
C PHE A 84 0.57 -2.64 7.08
N PHE A 85 0.66 -1.32 7.20
CA PHE A 85 0.96 -0.65 8.47
C PHE A 85 -0.37 -0.28 9.12
N VAL A 86 -0.72 -0.96 10.20
CA VAL A 86 -1.97 -0.74 10.93
C VAL A 86 -1.67 -0.21 12.32
N SER A 87 -2.43 0.76 12.81
CA SER A 87 -2.34 1.12 14.23
C SER A 87 -3.03 0.04 15.05
N LYS A 88 -2.46 -0.27 16.23
CA LYS A 88 -2.88 -1.38 17.09
C LYS A 88 -4.38 -1.47 17.38
N ASP A 89 -5.07 -0.33 17.39
CA ASP A 89 -6.51 -0.24 17.73
C ASP A 89 -7.41 0.03 16.51
N SER A 90 -6.85 0.12 15.29
CA SER A 90 -7.61 0.44 14.08
C SER A 90 -8.25 -0.76 13.40
N PHE A 91 -7.74 -1.97 13.62
CA PHE A 91 -8.21 -3.19 12.97
C PHE A 91 -8.44 -4.31 13.98
N SER A 92 -9.53 -5.04 13.78
CA SER A 92 -9.79 -6.30 14.47
C SER A 92 -8.85 -7.41 14.01
N PHE A 93 -8.80 -8.49 14.78
CA PHE A 93 -8.03 -9.68 14.42
C PHE A 93 -8.48 -10.27 13.07
N GLU A 94 -9.79 -10.31 12.82
CA GLU A 94 -10.36 -10.87 11.59
C GLU A 94 -9.93 -10.05 10.38
N GLU A 95 -9.93 -8.72 10.50
CA GLU A 95 -9.49 -7.84 9.43
C GLU A 95 -7.98 -7.97 9.18
N CYS A 96 -7.16 -8.04 10.23
CA CYS A 96 -5.73 -8.32 10.10
C CYS A 96 -5.47 -9.68 9.44
N ASN A 97 -6.23 -10.70 9.83
CA ASN A 97 -6.12 -12.05 9.26
C ASN A 97 -6.47 -12.05 7.76
N TYR A 98 -7.48 -11.29 7.34
CA TYR A 98 -7.80 -11.11 5.93
C TYR A 98 -6.65 -10.43 5.16
N LEU A 99 -6.14 -9.31 5.66
CA LEU A 99 -5.03 -8.58 5.02
C LEU A 99 -3.75 -9.44 4.90
N SER A 100 -3.50 -10.32 5.87
CA SER A 100 -2.32 -11.19 5.88
C SER A 100 -2.23 -12.14 4.69
N GLN A 101 -3.35 -12.40 4.00
CA GLN A 101 -3.37 -13.19 2.78
C GLN A 101 -2.67 -12.49 1.60
N PHE A 102 -2.57 -11.16 1.64
CA PHE A 102 -2.00 -10.35 0.57
C PHE A 102 -0.60 -9.82 0.88
N GLY A 103 -0.15 -9.87 2.14
CA GLY A 103 1.09 -9.22 2.54
C GLY A 103 1.35 -9.30 4.03
N LEU A 104 2.43 -8.66 4.47
CA LEU A 104 2.80 -8.62 5.88
C LEU A 104 2.03 -7.52 6.60
N VAL A 105 1.32 -7.87 7.67
CA VAL A 105 0.64 -6.92 8.56
C VAL A 105 1.57 -6.53 9.70
N ILE A 106 1.86 -5.24 9.83
CA ILE A 106 2.75 -4.66 10.83
C ILE A 106 1.91 -3.71 11.69
N ALA A 107 1.70 -4.08 12.95
CA ALA A 107 1.06 -3.23 13.93
C ALA A 107 2.08 -2.27 14.56
N PHE A 108 1.73 -0.99 14.67
CA PHE A 108 2.53 0.04 15.34
C PHE A 108 1.72 0.82 16.39
#